data_AF-A0A7W3MVZ1-F1
#
_entry.id   AF-A0A7W3MVZ1-F1
#
_cell.length_a   1.000
_cell.length_b   1.000
_cell.length_c   1.000
_cell.angle_alpha   90.00
_cell.angle_beta   90.00
_cell.angle_gamma   90.00
#
_symmetry.space_group_name_H-M   'P 1'
#
loop_
_entity.id
_entity.type
_entity.pdbx_description
1 polymer ?
#
loop_
_entity_poly.entity_id
_entity_poly.type
_entity_poly.pdbx_seq_one_letter_code
_entity_poly.pdbx_strand_id
1 'polypeptide(L)'
;MTTVDRTATRRKKRVEKYFNKTPDIRDLRVAQAMLGGAGGAALLGLIMLAASPFLAVLLFGGAAYLGVKGGLGKHEYDKAYEKAEPKPTDREMDDLLATDLLKIEQKAMESLGLTPDDLETAGHNWDPVNALSRSKASAMPPAKRPIVVYGPSPDSGYTVGRDGIWRFQRYEVMVICPTHHHLALYRSELNLLTGGLFLEQTQEYQYAHVVSVSTVTVPAPDDYKLRRTDMDDKDKEREQERENRARAREDEDAVRFADVVLRQFTVGVSSGGNTSVTVGISDKKNPENQAHLQDSGIQQTINSIRRVLRDKNGGTSFVGV
;
A
#
# COMPACT_ATOMS: atom_id res chain seq x y z
N MET A 1 1.16 19.43 22.26
CA MET A 1 1.42 18.22 21.44
C MET A 1 1.46 17.03 22.38
N THR A 2 0.47 16.16 22.28
CA THR A 2 0.28 15.02 23.18
C THR A 2 1.30 13.91 22.89
N THR A 3 1.43 12.92 23.78
CA THR A 3 2.25 11.72 23.55
C THR A 3 1.78 10.94 22.30
N VAL A 4 0.47 10.92 22.05
CA VAL A 4 -0.17 10.32 20.86
C VAL A 4 0.23 11.05 19.57
N ASP A 5 0.27 12.39 19.58
CA ASP A 5 0.71 13.16 18.40
C ASP A 5 2.17 12.87 18.05
N ARG A 6 3.03 12.69 19.06
CA ARG A 6 4.45 12.40 18.88
C ARG A 6 4.68 11.01 18.29
N THR A 7 3.94 9.99 18.75
CA THR A 7 4.06 8.63 18.22
C THR A 7 3.54 8.55 16.78
N ALA A 8 2.40 9.17 16.48
CA ALA A 8 1.85 9.26 15.13
C ALA A 8 2.81 9.98 14.17
N THR A 9 3.43 11.09 14.61
CA THR A 9 4.42 11.83 13.81
C THR A 9 5.68 11.00 13.53
N ARG A 10 6.20 10.30 14.55
CA ARG A 10 7.38 9.43 14.41
C ARG A 10 7.10 8.25 13.48
N ARG A 11 5.91 7.64 13.62
CA ARG A 11 5.44 6.58 12.75
C ARG A 11 5.34 7.08 11.30
N LYS A 12 4.66 8.20 11.07
CA LYS A 12 4.52 8.80 9.73
C LYS A 12 5.87 8.98 9.07
N LYS A 13 6.82 9.64 9.74
CA LYS A 13 8.18 9.84 9.21
C LYS A 13 8.89 8.53 8.85
N ARG A 14 8.73 7.46 9.66
CA ARG A 14 9.36 6.16 9.39
C ARG A 14 8.71 5.44 8.22
N VAL A 15 7.38 5.40 8.18
CA VAL A 15 6.62 4.67 7.16
C VAL A 15 6.68 5.39 5.82
N GLU A 16 6.65 6.72 5.81
CA GLU A 16 6.75 7.54 4.59
C GLU A 16 8.05 7.28 3.83
N LYS A 17 9.16 6.96 4.52
CA LYS A 17 10.42 6.55 3.89
C LYS A 17 10.27 5.33 2.96
N TYR A 18 9.42 4.37 3.34
CA TYR A 18 9.15 3.17 2.53
C TYR A 18 8.55 3.51 1.16
N PHE A 19 7.72 4.55 1.12
CA PHE A 19 7.02 5.00 -0.08
C PHE A 19 7.83 6.00 -0.91
N ASN A 20 8.97 6.47 -0.40
CA ASN A 20 9.84 7.41 -1.09
C ASN A 20 10.92 6.67 -1.89
N LYS A 21 11.19 7.14 -3.11
CA LYS A 21 12.28 6.62 -3.95
C LYS A 21 13.64 6.96 -3.34
N THR A 22 14.56 6.00 -3.34
CA THR A 22 15.97 6.26 -3.03
C THR A 22 16.60 6.95 -4.26
N PRO A 23 17.23 8.13 -4.10
CA PRO A 23 17.80 8.85 -5.25
C PRO A 23 18.87 8.02 -5.97
N ASP A 24 19.02 8.21 -7.28
CA ASP A 24 19.98 7.45 -8.09
C ASP A 24 21.41 7.86 -7.74
N ILE A 25 22.27 6.87 -7.47
CA ILE A 25 23.70 7.09 -7.20
C ILE A 25 24.41 7.83 -8.35
N ARG A 26 23.85 7.79 -9.57
CA ARG A 26 24.33 8.57 -10.71
C ARG A 26 24.24 10.07 -10.45
N ASP A 27 23.18 10.54 -9.81
CA ASP A 27 23.01 11.97 -9.50
C ASP A 27 24.10 12.43 -8.52
N LEU A 28 24.42 11.60 -7.51
CA LEU A 28 25.54 11.82 -6.61
C LEU A 28 26.88 11.84 -7.37
N ARG A 29 27.11 10.89 -8.28
CA ARG A 29 28.35 10.83 -9.08
C ARG A 29 28.49 12.05 -10.00
N VAL A 30 27.41 12.52 -10.62
CA VAL A 30 27.41 13.72 -11.45
C VAL A 30 27.73 14.95 -10.59
N ALA A 31 27.09 15.08 -9.43
CA ALA A 31 27.38 16.16 -8.49
C ALA A 31 28.85 16.15 -8.02
N GLN A 32 29.38 14.99 -7.66
CA GLN A 32 30.78 14.81 -7.28
C GLN A 32 31.75 15.11 -8.43
N ALA A 33 31.43 14.68 -9.66
CA ALA A 33 32.23 14.98 -10.84
C ALA A 33 32.28 16.49 -11.14
N MET A 34 31.15 17.20 -10.98
CA MET A 34 31.11 18.66 -11.11
C MET A 34 31.96 19.35 -10.03
N LEU A 35 31.89 18.91 -8.78
CA LEU A 35 32.72 19.44 -7.70
C LEU A 35 34.22 19.16 -7.94
N GLY A 36 34.57 17.96 -8.40
CA GLY A 36 35.94 17.61 -8.76
C GLY A 36 36.46 18.44 -9.94
N GLY A 37 35.63 18.61 -10.98
CA GLY A 37 35.92 19.47 -12.13
C GLY A 37 36.09 20.94 -11.74
N ALA A 38 35.29 21.44 -10.79
CA ALA A 38 35.45 22.78 -10.23
C ALA A 38 36.81 22.96 -9.55
N GLY A 39 37.21 22.01 -8.70
CA GLY A 39 38.53 22.02 -8.06
C GLY A 39 39.68 21.98 -9.08
N GLY A 40 39.57 21.13 -10.10
CA GLY A 40 40.55 21.04 -11.19
C GLY A 40 40.65 22.34 -12.01
N ALA A 41 39.52 22.92 -12.40
CA ALA A 41 39.47 24.18 -13.14
C ALA A 41 40.03 25.35 -12.32
N ALA A 42 39.73 25.45 -11.03
CA ALA A 42 40.28 26.47 -10.15
C ALA A 42 41.81 26.34 -10.01
N LEU A 43 42.32 25.11 -9.88
CA LEU A 43 43.76 24.84 -9.81
C LEU A 43 44.47 25.23 -11.12
N LEU A 44 43.91 24.85 -12.27
CA LEU A 44 44.43 25.25 -13.58
C LEU A 44 44.36 26.77 -13.78
N GLY A 45 43.31 27.42 -13.28
CA GLY A 45 43.17 28.88 -13.27
C GLY A 45 44.30 29.56 -12.50
N LEU A 46 44.67 29.04 -11.32
CA LEU A 46 45.80 29.53 -10.53
C LEU A 46 47.13 29.39 -11.28
N ILE A 47 47.37 28.24 -11.93
CA ILE A 47 48.59 28.01 -12.72
C ILE A 47 48.65 28.97 -13.92
N MET A 48 47.51 29.17 -14.60
CA MET A 48 47.41 30.02 -15.79
C MET A 48 47.46 31.51 -15.50
N LEU A 49 47.31 31.93 -14.25
CA LEU A 49 47.32 33.35 -13.86
C LEU A 49 48.61 34.07 -14.30
N ALA A 50 49.74 33.37 -14.27
CA ALA A 50 51.04 33.92 -14.67
C ALA A 50 51.25 33.95 -16.19
N ALA A 51 50.57 33.08 -16.95
CA ALA A 51 50.76 32.94 -18.39
C ALA A 51 49.71 33.71 -19.21
N SER A 52 48.44 33.66 -18.79
CA SER A 52 47.32 34.32 -19.47
C SER A 52 46.21 34.66 -18.46
N PRO A 53 46.17 35.90 -17.96
CA PRO A 53 45.17 36.34 -16.98
C PRO A 53 43.73 36.19 -17.48
N PHE A 54 43.49 36.40 -18.78
CA PHE A 54 42.17 36.23 -19.38
C PHE A 54 41.67 34.78 -19.31
N LEU A 55 42.51 33.81 -19.66
CA LEU A 55 42.17 32.39 -19.54
C LEU A 55 41.97 31.97 -18.08
N ALA A 56 42.77 32.52 -17.17
CA ALA A 56 42.60 32.28 -15.74
C ALA A 56 41.21 32.72 -15.23
N VAL A 57 40.74 33.90 -15.64
CA VAL A 57 39.39 34.38 -15.28
C VAL A 57 38.29 33.45 -15.79
N LEU A 58 38.39 32.97 -17.05
CA LEU A 58 37.42 32.02 -17.59
C LEU A 58 37.41 30.70 -16.82
N LEU A 59 38.58 30.20 -16.43
CA LEU A 59 38.70 28.98 -15.61
C LEU A 59 38.10 29.16 -14.22
N PHE A 60 38.32 30.31 -13.57
CA PHE A 60 37.66 30.61 -12.29
C PHE A 60 36.14 30.76 -12.42
N GLY A 61 35.65 31.38 -13.50
CA GLY A 61 34.22 31.47 -13.78
C GLY A 61 33.58 30.09 -13.98
N GLY A 62 34.22 29.22 -14.77
CA GLY A 62 33.80 27.83 -14.96
C GLY A 62 33.85 27.02 -13.66
N ALA A 63 34.90 27.19 -12.84
CA ALA A 63 35.02 26.56 -11.54
C ALA A 63 33.89 26.98 -10.59
N ALA A 64 33.57 28.28 -10.52
CA ALA A 64 32.49 28.78 -9.69
C ALA A 64 31.13 28.21 -10.12
N TYR A 65 30.83 28.19 -11.42
CA TYR A 65 29.60 27.60 -11.96
C TYR A 65 29.47 26.11 -11.61
N LEU A 66 30.52 25.32 -11.88
CA LEU A 66 30.53 23.88 -11.57
C LEU A 66 30.45 23.62 -10.07
N GLY A 67 31.11 24.43 -9.26
CA GLY A 67 31.10 24.33 -7.79
C GLY A 67 29.70 24.55 -7.21
N VAL A 68 29.00 25.60 -7.66
CA VAL A 68 27.62 25.89 -7.24
C VAL A 68 26.68 24.78 -7.70
N LYS A 69 26.73 24.39 -8.98
CA LYS A 69 25.83 23.36 -9.53
C LYS A 69 26.06 21.99 -8.89
N GLY A 70 27.31 21.59 -8.71
CA GLY A 70 27.67 20.35 -8.03
C GLY A 70 27.29 20.36 -6.55
N GLY A 71 27.44 21.49 -5.87
CA GLY A 71 27.03 21.67 -4.48
C GLY A 71 25.52 21.55 -4.28
N LEU A 72 24.74 22.23 -5.12
CA LEU A 72 23.27 22.15 -5.11
C LEU A 72 22.79 20.72 -5.40
N GLY A 73 23.33 20.08 -6.44
CA GLY A 73 22.96 18.70 -6.79
C GLY A 73 23.27 17.70 -5.68
N LYS A 74 24.42 17.84 -5.00
CA LYS A 74 24.75 17.00 -3.84
C LYS A 74 23.78 17.23 -2.68
N HIS A 75 23.46 18.48 -2.37
CA HIS A 75 22.53 18.80 -1.30
C HIS A 75 21.11 18.27 -1.58
N GLU A 76 20.64 18.34 -2.83
CA GLU A 76 19.37 17.76 -3.26
C GLU A 76 19.38 16.23 -3.13
N TYR A 77 20.47 15.57 -3.54
CA TYR A 77 20.65 14.14 -3.36
C TYR A 77 20.61 13.76 -1.87
N ASP A 78 21.38 14.45 -1.03
CA ASP A 78 21.47 14.16 0.41
C ASP A 78 20.10 14.33 1.08
N LYS A 79 19.34 15.37 0.73
CA LYS A 79 17.98 15.61 1.22
C LYS A 79 16.98 14.55 0.75
N ALA A 80 17.07 14.11 -0.51
CA ALA A 80 16.25 13.02 -1.03
C ALA A 80 16.60 11.68 -0.36
N TYR A 81 17.89 11.43 -0.14
CA TYR A 81 18.40 10.25 0.52
C TYR A 81 17.92 10.19 1.97
N GLU A 82 18.00 11.28 2.74
CA GLU A 82 17.50 11.34 4.12
C GLU A 82 15.99 11.07 4.21
N LYS A 83 15.23 11.53 3.22
CA LYS A 83 13.78 11.30 3.11
C LYS A 83 13.41 9.87 2.71
N ALA A 84 14.33 9.12 2.12
CA ALA A 84 14.10 7.75 1.67
C ALA A 84 14.73 6.71 2.62
N GLU A 85 15.88 7.01 3.23
CA GLU A 85 16.69 6.02 3.95
C GLU A 85 16.89 6.39 5.44
N PRO A 86 17.04 5.40 6.33
CA PRO A 86 16.86 3.97 6.07
C PRO A 86 15.38 3.60 5.92
N LYS A 87 15.06 2.79 4.91
CA LYS A 87 13.71 2.24 4.72
C LYS A 87 13.39 1.17 5.75
N PRO A 88 12.15 1.10 6.27
CA PRO A 88 11.69 -0.12 6.93
C PRO A 88 11.70 -1.26 5.91
N THR A 89 11.90 -2.47 6.40
CA THR A 89 11.84 -3.68 5.60
C THR A 89 10.41 -4.04 5.21
N ASP A 90 10.25 -4.79 4.13
CA ASP A 90 8.95 -5.31 3.67
C ASP A 90 8.22 -6.05 4.82
N ARG A 91 8.98 -6.80 5.61
CA ARG A 91 8.49 -7.49 6.81
C ARG A 91 8.01 -6.55 7.90
N GLU A 92 8.77 -5.50 8.22
CA GLU A 92 8.34 -4.52 9.22
C GLU A 92 7.05 -3.80 8.80
N MET A 93 6.82 -3.65 7.49
CA MET A 93 5.58 -3.10 6.96
C MET A 93 4.40 -4.06 7.14
N ASP A 94 4.62 -5.35 6.94
CA ASP A 94 3.58 -6.38 7.14
C ASP A 94 3.24 -6.56 8.63
N ASP A 95 4.26 -6.61 9.50
CA ASP A 95 4.08 -6.66 10.97
C ASP A 95 3.35 -5.40 11.48
N LEU A 96 3.62 -4.24 10.87
CA LEU A 96 2.92 -2.98 11.18
C LEU A 96 1.45 -3.04 10.78
N LEU A 97 1.15 -3.52 9.58
CA LEU A 97 -0.23 -3.70 9.12
C LEU A 97 -0.99 -4.67 10.02
N ALA A 98 -0.39 -5.82 10.35
CA ALA A 98 -0.98 -6.82 11.24
C ALA A 98 -1.32 -6.22 12.62
N THR A 99 -0.41 -5.41 13.18
CA THR A 99 -0.63 -4.70 14.45
C THR A 99 -1.81 -3.74 14.39
N ASP A 100 -2.02 -3.06 13.27
CA ASP A 100 -3.15 -2.14 13.14
C ASP A 100 -4.46 -2.87 12.87
N LEU A 101 -4.44 -3.96 12.11
CA LEU A 101 -5.61 -4.82 11.93
C LEU A 101 -6.11 -5.35 13.27
N LEU A 102 -5.22 -5.77 14.18
CA LEU A 102 -5.60 -6.17 15.55
C LEU A 102 -6.29 -5.05 16.33
N LYS A 103 -5.82 -3.81 16.20
CA LYS A 103 -6.47 -2.66 16.85
C LYS A 103 -7.83 -2.37 16.24
N ILE A 104 -7.96 -2.54 14.92
CA ILE A 104 -9.22 -2.37 14.20
C ILE A 104 -10.22 -3.46 14.61
N GLU A 105 -9.79 -4.70 14.79
CA GLU A 105 -10.63 -5.78 15.33
C GLU A 105 -11.17 -5.43 16.71
N GLN A 106 -10.28 -5.02 17.63
CA GLN A 106 -10.69 -4.61 18.97
C GLN A 106 -11.68 -3.43 18.90
N LYS A 107 -11.36 -2.40 18.11
CA LYS A 107 -12.20 -1.22 17.93
C LYS A 107 -13.57 -1.57 17.33
N ALA A 108 -13.62 -2.52 16.40
CA ALA A 108 -14.85 -3.01 15.80
C ALA A 108 -15.72 -3.69 16.83
N MET A 109 -15.16 -4.61 17.62
CA MET A 109 -15.86 -5.29 18.72
C MET A 109 -16.42 -4.28 19.73
N GLU A 110 -15.61 -3.30 20.15
CA GLU A 110 -16.03 -2.23 21.05
C GLU A 110 -17.16 -1.37 20.47
N SER A 111 -17.05 -0.98 19.20
CA SER A 111 -18.02 -0.10 18.53
C SER A 111 -19.35 -0.81 18.24
N LEU A 112 -19.32 -2.13 18.06
CA LEU A 112 -20.49 -3.00 17.89
C LEU A 112 -21.05 -3.50 19.24
N GLY A 113 -20.41 -3.16 20.37
CA GLY A 113 -20.84 -3.63 21.68
C GLY A 113 -20.75 -5.15 21.86
N LEU A 114 -19.81 -5.80 21.16
CA LEU A 114 -19.64 -7.25 21.14
C LEU A 114 -18.49 -7.70 22.04
N THR A 115 -18.65 -8.89 22.60
CA THR A 115 -17.60 -9.63 23.31
C THR A 115 -17.18 -10.86 22.50
N PRO A 116 -16.00 -11.44 22.74
CA PRO A 116 -15.59 -12.67 22.06
C PRO A 116 -16.61 -13.80 22.20
N ASP A 117 -17.35 -13.88 23.30
CA ASP A 117 -18.33 -14.94 23.52
C ASP A 117 -19.54 -14.83 22.60
N ASP A 118 -19.90 -13.61 22.18
CA ASP A 118 -21.00 -13.34 21.27
C ASP A 118 -20.74 -13.85 19.85
N LEU A 119 -19.47 -14.03 19.50
CA LEU A 119 -19.05 -14.50 18.17
C LEU A 119 -19.33 -15.98 17.98
N GLU A 120 -19.69 -16.35 16.76
CA GLU A 120 -19.81 -17.74 16.32
C GLU A 120 -18.44 -18.27 15.87
N THR A 121 -18.03 -19.41 16.42
CA THR A 121 -16.72 -20.04 16.14
C THR A 121 -16.66 -20.74 14.78
N ALA A 122 -17.75 -20.77 14.03
CA ALA A 122 -17.93 -21.71 12.93
C ALA A 122 -16.95 -21.45 11.76
N GLY A 123 -15.84 -22.19 11.75
CA GLY A 123 -14.99 -22.41 10.57
C GLY A 123 -13.90 -21.38 10.31
N HIS A 124 -13.35 -20.73 11.34
CA HIS A 124 -12.25 -19.79 11.18
C HIS A 124 -10.91 -20.52 10.90
N ASN A 125 -10.68 -20.89 9.64
CA ASN A 125 -9.41 -21.51 9.22
C ASN A 125 -8.38 -20.49 8.70
N TRP A 126 -8.74 -19.20 8.67
CA TRP A 126 -7.90 -18.14 8.14
C TRP A 126 -7.82 -16.97 9.11
N ASP A 127 -6.61 -16.58 9.48
CA ASP A 127 -6.33 -15.40 10.30
C ASP A 127 -5.34 -14.49 9.54
N PRO A 128 -5.79 -13.35 8.99
CA PRO A 128 -4.93 -12.47 8.21
C PRO A 128 -3.81 -11.85 9.03
N VAL A 129 -4.00 -11.66 10.34
CA VAL A 129 -2.95 -11.13 11.22
C VAL A 129 -1.80 -12.13 11.34
N ASN A 130 -2.13 -13.42 11.48
CA ASN A 130 -1.12 -14.49 11.50
C ASN A 130 -0.49 -14.72 10.12
N ALA A 131 -1.24 -14.54 9.03
CA ALA A 131 -0.70 -14.65 7.67
C ALA A 131 0.34 -13.56 7.37
N LEU A 132 0.08 -12.33 7.84
CA LEU A 132 1.02 -11.21 7.74
C LEU A 132 2.21 -11.38 8.71
N SER A 133 1.93 -11.76 9.96
CA SER A 133 2.95 -11.94 10.99
C SER A 133 3.62 -13.30 10.85
N ARG A 134 4.67 -13.42 10.04
CA ARG A 134 5.48 -14.67 9.93
C ARG A 134 6.21 -15.06 11.23
N SER A 135 6.08 -14.28 12.30
CA SER A 135 6.49 -14.67 13.64
C SER A 135 5.57 -15.79 14.14
N LYS A 136 6.13 -16.99 14.30
CA LYS A 136 5.50 -18.15 14.94
C LYS A 136 4.58 -17.73 16.10
N ALA A 137 3.32 -18.08 15.95
CA ALA A 137 2.37 -18.35 17.01
C ALA A 137 2.21 -17.24 18.06
N SER A 138 1.12 -16.47 17.92
CA SER A 138 0.32 -16.27 19.13
C SER A 138 -0.12 -17.66 19.60
N ALA A 139 0.63 -18.24 20.53
CA ALA A 139 0.36 -19.51 21.18
C ALA A 139 -0.84 -19.43 22.15
N MET A 140 -1.75 -18.47 21.90
CA MET A 140 -3.04 -18.42 22.55
C MET A 140 -3.99 -19.34 21.78
N PRO A 141 -4.82 -20.14 22.46
CA PRO A 141 -5.95 -20.78 21.79
C PRO A 141 -6.72 -19.68 21.05
N PRO A 142 -7.30 -19.95 19.87
CA PRO A 142 -8.03 -18.94 19.14
C PRO A 142 -9.20 -18.50 20.02
N ALA A 143 -9.03 -17.38 20.72
CA ALA A 143 -10.15 -16.60 21.19
C ALA A 143 -11.05 -16.41 19.95
N LYS A 144 -12.36 -16.56 20.11
CA LYS A 144 -13.26 -16.29 19.00
C LYS A 144 -12.97 -14.87 18.53
N ARG A 145 -12.56 -14.74 17.28
CA ARG A 145 -12.14 -13.47 16.68
C ARG A 145 -13.00 -13.18 15.47
N PRO A 146 -13.24 -11.90 15.18
CA PRO A 146 -13.96 -11.53 13.99
C PRO A 146 -13.15 -11.85 12.73
N ILE A 147 -13.82 -11.95 11.59
CA ILE A 147 -13.18 -12.16 10.30
C ILE A 147 -12.81 -10.80 9.72
N VAL A 148 -11.54 -10.63 9.35
CA VAL A 148 -11.04 -9.39 8.77
C VAL A 148 -10.80 -9.57 7.28
N VAL A 149 -11.37 -8.66 6.49
CA VAL A 149 -11.12 -8.51 5.07
C VAL A 149 -10.54 -7.13 4.85
N TYR A 150 -9.48 -7.04 4.06
CA TYR A 150 -8.84 -5.76 3.77
C TYR A 150 -8.28 -5.73 2.35
N GLY A 151 -8.04 -4.52 1.87
CA GLY A 151 -7.31 -4.27 0.63
C GLY A 151 -7.16 -2.78 0.36
N PRO A 152 -6.78 -2.39 -0.86
CA PRO A 152 -6.42 -1.00 -1.15
C PRO A 152 -7.63 -0.08 -1.09
N SER A 153 -7.49 1.06 -0.41
CA SER A 153 -8.46 2.15 -0.51
C SER A 153 -8.31 2.86 -1.88
N PRO A 154 -9.42 3.35 -2.48
CA PRO A 154 -9.36 4.19 -3.67
C PRO A 154 -8.36 5.34 -3.52
N ASP A 155 -7.61 5.63 -4.58
CA ASP A 155 -6.59 6.69 -4.62
C ASP A 155 -5.40 6.55 -3.65
N SER A 156 -5.22 5.37 -3.06
CA SER A 156 -4.04 5.11 -2.25
C SER A 156 -2.77 5.13 -3.11
N GLY A 157 -1.76 5.87 -2.63
CA GLY A 157 -0.39 5.68 -3.11
C GLY A 157 0.09 4.26 -2.80
N TYR A 158 0.88 3.68 -3.68
CA TYR A 158 1.46 2.35 -3.47
C TYR A 158 2.94 2.30 -3.84
N THR A 159 3.62 1.30 -3.30
CA THR A 159 4.96 0.88 -3.70
C THR A 159 4.99 -0.64 -3.79
N VAL A 160 5.93 -1.18 -4.56
CA VAL A 160 6.12 -2.63 -4.68
C VAL A 160 7.35 -3.00 -3.87
N GLY A 161 7.17 -3.89 -2.91
CA GLY A 161 8.27 -4.38 -2.08
C GLY A 161 9.28 -5.20 -2.89
N ARG A 162 10.41 -5.54 -2.28
CA ARG A 162 11.43 -6.40 -2.94
C ARG A 162 10.91 -7.83 -3.16
N ASP A 163 9.85 -8.19 -2.47
CA ASP A 163 9.11 -9.44 -2.61
C ASP A 163 8.03 -9.41 -3.70
N GLY A 164 7.89 -8.31 -4.44
CA GLY A 164 6.88 -8.16 -5.48
C GLY A 164 5.47 -7.86 -4.96
N ILE A 165 5.29 -7.77 -3.63
CA ILE A 165 4.00 -7.48 -3.01
C ILE A 165 3.72 -5.98 -3.06
N TRP A 166 2.52 -5.63 -3.50
CA TRP A 166 2.04 -4.25 -3.52
C TRP A 166 1.61 -3.83 -2.13
N ARG A 167 2.15 -2.73 -1.64
CA ARG A 167 1.81 -2.15 -0.34
C ARG A 167 1.28 -0.74 -0.51
N PHE A 168 0.22 -0.44 0.23
CA PHE A 168 -0.55 0.79 0.08
C PHE A 168 -0.38 1.71 1.29
N GLN A 169 -0.52 3.01 1.06
CA GLN A 169 -0.57 4.02 2.11
C GLN A 169 -1.90 3.98 2.86
N ARG A 170 -2.98 3.55 2.20
CA ARG A 170 -4.33 3.43 2.76
C ARG A 170 -4.95 2.07 2.43
N TYR A 171 -5.60 1.48 3.42
CA TYR A 171 -6.34 0.23 3.28
C TYR A 171 -7.78 0.45 3.66
N GLU A 172 -8.69 -0.09 2.86
CA GLU A 172 -10.07 -0.32 3.28
C GLU A 172 -10.11 -1.61 4.08
N VAL A 173 -10.76 -1.60 5.24
CA VAL A 173 -10.85 -2.74 6.16
C VAL A 173 -12.31 -2.96 6.53
N MET A 174 -12.77 -4.21 6.39
CA MET A 174 -14.04 -4.69 6.90
C MET A 174 -13.80 -5.78 7.93
N VAL A 175 -14.32 -5.56 9.13
CA VAL A 175 -14.39 -6.54 10.20
C VAL A 175 -15.79 -7.10 10.23
N ILE A 176 -15.89 -8.42 10.15
CA ILE A 176 -17.13 -9.18 10.06
C ILE A 176 -17.24 -9.99 11.34
N CYS A 177 -18.30 -9.74 12.09
CA CYS A 177 -18.58 -10.37 13.37
C CYS A 177 -19.86 -11.21 13.23
N PRO A 178 -19.74 -12.50 12.86
CA PRO A 178 -20.88 -13.39 12.87
C PRO A 178 -21.27 -13.67 14.32
N THR A 179 -22.48 -13.30 14.72
CA THR A 179 -22.99 -13.55 16.08
C THR A 179 -24.06 -14.64 16.07
N HIS A 180 -24.65 -14.92 17.22
CA HIS A 180 -25.73 -15.90 17.32
C HIS A 180 -26.99 -15.50 16.55
N HIS A 181 -27.30 -14.20 16.45
CA HIS A 181 -28.58 -13.68 15.95
C HIS A 181 -28.47 -12.85 14.67
N HIS A 182 -27.35 -12.13 14.49
CA HIS A 182 -27.17 -11.21 13.37
C HIS A 182 -25.72 -11.23 12.89
N LEU A 183 -25.49 -10.72 11.68
CA LEU A 183 -24.19 -10.44 11.13
C LEU A 183 -23.87 -8.96 11.37
N ALA A 184 -22.88 -8.68 12.21
CA ALA A 184 -22.41 -7.33 12.44
C ALA A 184 -21.16 -7.05 11.60
N LEU A 185 -21.13 -5.89 10.95
CA LEU A 185 -20.03 -5.43 10.11
C LEU A 185 -19.52 -4.09 10.64
N TYR A 186 -18.21 -3.94 10.67
CA TYR A 186 -17.54 -2.67 10.88
C TYR A 186 -16.64 -2.39 9.69
N ARG A 187 -16.74 -1.21 9.09
CA ARG A 187 -15.89 -0.77 7.98
C ARG A 187 -15.11 0.46 8.39
N SER A 188 -13.85 0.54 7.99
CA SER A 188 -13.03 1.74 8.14
C SER A 188 -11.94 1.82 7.07
N GLU A 189 -11.35 3.00 6.92
CA GLU A 189 -10.11 3.19 6.19
C GLU A 189 -8.93 3.39 7.14
N LEU A 190 -7.91 2.55 7.02
CA LEU A 190 -6.65 2.67 7.72
C LEU A 190 -5.67 3.50 6.91
N ASN A 191 -5.16 4.59 7.49
CA ASN A 191 -3.99 5.29 6.96
C ASN A 191 -2.72 4.67 7.58
N LEU A 192 -2.01 3.85 6.81
CA LEU A 192 -0.82 3.13 7.28
C LEU A 192 0.30 4.07 7.74
N LEU A 193 0.39 5.27 7.16
CA LEU A 193 1.41 6.25 7.55
C LEU A 193 1.23 6.68 9.01
N THR A 194 0.00 6.95 9.42
CA THR A 194 -0.30 7.51 10.75
C THR A 194 -0.82 6.47 11.75
N GLY A 195 -1.38 5.37 11.25
CA GLY A 195 -2.17 4.41 12.04
C GLY A 195 -3.57 4.93 12.38
N GLY A 196 -4.00 6.06 11.81
CA GLY A 196 -5.32 6.62 12.02
C GLY A 196 -6.40 5.90 11.20
N LEU A 197 -7.61 5.86 11.76
CA LEU A 197 -8.81 5.33 11.10
C LEU A 197 -9.69 6.47 10.62
N PHE A 198 -10.33 6.26 9.48
CA PHE A 198 -11.27 7.20 8.85
C PHE A 198 -12.50 6.43 8.35
N LEU A 199 -13.58 7.16 8.03
CA LEU A 199 -14.79 6.61 7.42
C LEU A 199 -15.35 5.38 8.17
N GLU A 200 -15.30 5.42 9.50
CA GLU A 200 -15.79 4.34 10.36
C GLU A 200 -17.32 4.21 10.23
N GLN A 201 -17.79 2.99 9.95
CA GLN A 201 -19.21 2.67 9.82
C GLN A 201 -19.51 1.32 10.46
N THR A 202 -20.56 1.26 11.27
CA THR A 202 -21.12 0.02 11.81
C THR A 202 -22.42 -0.32 11.12
N GLN A 203 -22.66 -1.60 10.87
CA GLN A 203 -23.89 -2.11 10.27
C GLN A 203 -24.24 -3.46 10.88
N GLU A 204 -25.51 -3.69 11.15
CA GLU A 204 -26.00 -4.95 11.71
C GLU A 204 -27.15 -5.48 10.85
N TYR A 205 -27.04 -6.74 10.45
CA TYR A 205 -28.02 -7.40 9.60
C TYR A 205 -28.52 -8.69 10.23
N GLN A 206 -29.84 -8.81 10.37
CA GLN A 206 -30.45 -10.10 10.69
C GLN A 206 -30.10 -11.12 9.59
N TYR A 207 -29.80 -12.37 9.96
CA TYR A 207 -29.36 -13.38 8.98
C TYR A 207 -30.37 -13.63 7.85
N ALA A 208 -31.66 -13.53 8.16
CA ALA A 208 -32.74 -13.63 7.18
C ALA A 208 -32.71 -12.52 6.12
N HIS A 209 -32.04 -11.40 6.39
CA HIS A 209 -31.90 -10.29 5.44
C HIS A 209 -30.60 -10.34 4.64
N VAL A 210 -29.63 -11.19 5.02
CA VAL A 210 -28.39 -11.37 4.25
C VAL A 210 -28.66 -12.35 3.12
N VAL A 211 -28.75 -11.81 1.89
CA VAL A 211 -29.13 -12.61 0.71
C VAL A 211 -27.94 -13.14 -0.07
N SER A 212 -26.77 -12.50 0.04
CA SER A 212 -25.59 -12.93 -0.72
C SER A 212 -24.28 -12.53 -0.05
N VAL A 213 -23.27 -13.39 -0.23
CA VAL A 213 -21.87 -13.10 0.05
C VAL A 213 -21.05 -13.60 -1.13
N SER A 214 -20.41 -12.66 -1.83
CA SER A 214 -19.76 -12.94 -3.12
C SER A 214 -18.52 -12.07 -3.31
N THR A 215 -17.70 -12.44 -4.29
CA THR A 215 -16.72 -11.54 -4.88
C THR A 215 -17.18 -11.16 -6.27
N VAL A 216 -17.30 -9.87 -6.52
CA VAL A 216 -17.64 -9.33 -7.83
C VAL A 216 -16.43 -8.61 -8.40
N THR A 217 -16.28 -8.65 -9.72
CA THR A 217 -15.27 -7.85 -10.42
C THR A 217 -15.97 -6.65 -11.03
N VAL A 218 -15.60 -5.45 -10.58
CA VAL A 218 -16.19 -4.19 -11.04
C VAL A 218 -15.14 -3.35 -11.75
N PRO A 219 -15.51 -2.55 -12.76
CA PRO A 219 -14.61 -1.53 -13.31
C PRO A 219 -14.14 -0.60 -12.19
N ALA A 220 -12.87 -0.23 -12.22
CA ALA A 220 -12.40 0.84 -11.36
C ALA A 220 -13.15 2.14 -11.70
N PRO A 221 -13.54 2.96 -10.70
CA PRO A 221 -14.08 4.28 -10.95
C PRO A 221 -13.19 5.13 -11.87
N ASP A 222 -13.77 6.05 -12.64
CA ASP A 222 -13.03 6.89 -13.59
C ASP A 222 -11.91 7.73 -12.92
N ASP A 223 -12.09 8.03 -11.63
CA ASP A 223 -11.13 8.76 -10.80
C ASP A 223 -10.08 7.86 -10.13
N TYR A 224 -10.22 6.53 -10.20
CA TYR A 224 -9.31 5.58 -9.59
C TYR A 224 -7.92 5.67 -10.22
N LYS A 225 -6.95 6.19 -9.45
CA LYS A 225 -5.57 6.31 -9.90
C LYS A 225 -4.64 5.44 -9.07
N LEU A 226 -4.09 4.41 -9.71
CA LEU A 226 -2.93 3.69 -9.20
C LEU A 226 -1.71 4.62 -9.25
N ARG A 227 -1.47 5.38 -8.17
CA ARG A 227 -0.32 6.28 -8.08
C ARG A 227 0.84 5.57 -7.39
N ARG A 228 1.75 5.05 -8.20
CA ARG A 228 3.03 4.56 -7.69
C ARG A 228 3.86 5.71 -7.13
N THR A 229 4.27 5.63 -5.87
CA THR A 229 4.90 6.75 -5.16
C THR A 229 6.43 6.77 -5.27
N ASP A 230 7.04 5.67 -5.68
CA ASP A 230 8.48 5.48 -5.78
C ASP A 230 9.06 5.76 -7.18
N MET A 231 8.32 6.45 -8.07
CA MET A 231 8.78 6.80 -9.43
C MET A 231 8.96 8.32 -9.61
N ASP A 232 10.07 8.73 -10.24
CA ASP A 232 10.31 10.11 -10.66
C ASP A 232 9.85 10.37 -12.10
N ASP A 233 9.84 11.63 -12.54
CA ASP A 233 9.36 11.99 -13.88
C ASP A 233 10.24 11.42 -15.00
N LYS A 234 11.54 11.20 -14.75
CA LYS A 234 12.45 10.55 -15.71
C LYS A 234 12.19 9.05 -15.79
N ASP A 235 11.82 8.41 -14.69
CA ASP A 235 11.41 7.02 -14.66
C ASP A 235 10.06 6.86 -15.34
N LYS A 236 9.11 7.79 -15.15
CA LYS A 236 7.86 7.78 -15.92
C LYS A 236 8.13 7.92 -17.41
N GLU A 237 9.03 8.81 -17.83
CA GLU A 237 9.43 8.95 -19.23
C GLU A 237 10.13 7.69 -19.74
N ARG A 238 11.03 7.08 -18.96
CA ARG A 238 11.73 5.83 -19.32
C ARG A 238 10.80 4.63 -19.33
N GLU A 239 9.86 4.57 -18.40
CA GLU A 239 8.82 3.56 -18.36
C GLU A 239 7.92 3.75 -19.56
N GLN A 240 7.50 4.98 -19.88
CA GLN A 240 6.74 5.31 -21.09
C GLN A 240 7.53 5.04 -22.38
N GLU A 241 8.84 5.25 -22.42
CA GLU A 241 9.71 4.90 -23.55
C GLU A 241 9.92 3.38 -23.64
N ARG A 242 10.09 2.70 -22.51
CA ARG A 242 10.13 1.23 -22.43
C ARG A 242 8.79 0.63 -22.85
N GLU A 243 7.68 1.24 -22.44
CA GLU A 243 6.32 0.91 -22.84
C GLU A 243 6.17 1.12 -24.33
N ASN A 244 6.62 2.25 -24.89
CA ASN A 244 6.58 2.51 -26.33
C ASN A 244 7.48 1.52 -27.11
N ARG A 245 8.61 1.09 -26.54
CA ARG A 245 9.46 0.04 -27.12
C ARG A 245 8.89 -1.36 -26.97
N ALA A 246 8.23 -1.67 -25.86
CA ALA A 246 7.56 -2.95 -25.62
C ALA A 246 6.30 -3.07 -26.48
N ARG A 247 5.58 -1.97 -26.74
CA ARG A 247 4.54 -1.86 -27.78
C ARG A 247 5.07 -2.23 -29.16
N ALA A 248 6.34 -1.91 -29.44
CA ALA A 248 7.00 -2.26 -30.70
C ALA A 248 7.61 -3.68 -30.71
N ARG A 249 7.58 -4.42 -29.59
CA ARG A 249 8.27 -5.72 -29.44
C ARG A 249 7.40 -6.91 -29.00
N GLU A 250 6.09 -6.76 -28.83
CA GLU A 250 5.21 -7.87 -28.38
C GLU A 250 5.75 -8.61 -27.13
N ASP A 251 6.37 -7.89 -26.19
CA ASP A 251 6.78 -8.47 -24.90
C ASP A 251 5.53 -8.64 -24.00
N GLU A 252 5.14 -9.89 -23.77
CA GLU A 252 3.96 -10.32 -22.99
C GLU A 252 4.13 -10.19 -21.46
N ASP A 253 5.37 -10.00 -20.96
CA ASP A 253 5.69 -10.10 -19.52
C ASP A 253 5.59 -8.77 -18.73
N ALA A 254 5.25 -7.65 -19.37
CA ALA A 254 5.03 -6.40 -18.66
C ALA A 254 3.57 -6.30 -18.21
N VAL A 255 3.32 -6.35 -16.89
CA VAL A 255 1.97 -6.24 -16.29
C VAL A 255 1.35 -4.89 -16.68
N ARG A 256 0.47 -4.91 -17.69
CA ARG A 256 -0.29 -3.75 -18.18
C ARG A 256 -1.63 -3.70 -17.47
N PHE A 257 -1.93 -2.59 -16.79
CA PHE A 257 -3.30 -2.23 -16.42
C PHE A 257 -3.85 -1.20 -17.43
N ALA A 258 -4.26 -1.66 -18.60
CA ALA A 258 -4.93 -0.87 -19.62
C ALA A 258 -6.39 -0.54 -19.28
N ASP A 259 -7.06 -1.41 -18.51
CA ASP A 259 -8.42 -1.21 -18.02
C ASP A 259 -8.53 -1.87 -16.64
N VAL A 260 -8.32 -1.06 -15.59
CA VAL A 260 -8.25 -1.55 -14.21
C VAL A 260 -9.61 -2.04 -13.77
N VAL A 261 -9.67 -3.27 -13.28
CA VAL A 261 -10.84 -3.81 -12.58
C VAL A 261 -10.48 -4.15 -11.14
N LEU A 262 -11.45 -3.92 -10.26
CA LEU A 262 -11.36 -4.18 -8.84
C LEU A 262 -12.16 -5.42 -8.52
N ARG A 263 -11.51 -6.38 -7.85
CA ARG A 263 -12.22 -7.49 -7.22
C ARG A 263 -12.70 -7.01 -5.86
N GLN A 264 -14.01 -6.96 -5.66
CA GLN A 264 -14.63 -6.52 -4.42
C GLN A 264 -15.34 -7.67 -3.73
N PHE A 265 -15.04 -7.86 -2.45
CA PHE A 265 -15.85 -8.69 -1.57
C PHE A 265 -17.11 -7.91 -1.20
N THR A 266 -18.29 -8.52 -1.36
CA THR A 266 -19.58 -7.87 -1.11
C THR A 266 -20.49 -8.72 -0.25
N VAL A 267 -21.10 -8.08 0.75
CA VAL A 267 -22.25 -8.60 1.50
C VAL A 267 -23.49 -7.86 1.02
N GLY A 268 -24.43 -8.60 0.41
CA GLY A 268 -25.69 -8.05 -0.10
C GLY A 268 -26.86 -8.37 0.82
N VAL A 269 -27.77 -7.41 0.99
CA VAL A 269 -28.98 -7.57 1.81
C VAL A 269 -30.26 -7.42 0.99
N SER A 270 -31.36 -8.00 1.49
CA SER A 270 -32.66 -8.06 0.80
C SER A 270 -33.27 -6.69 0.49
N SER A 271 -32.90 -5.65 1.24
CA SER A 271 -33.30 -4.26 0.99
C SER A 271 -32.62 -3.62 -0.23
N GLY A 272 -31.70 -4.33 -0.89
CA GLY A 272 -30.93 -3.83 -2.03
C GLY A 272 -29.63 -3.13 -1.63
N GLY A 273 -29.35 -2.99 -0.32
CA GLY A 273 -28.07 -2.49 0.18
C GLY A 273 -26.93 -3.47 -0.04
N ASN A 274 -25.73 -2.94 -0.27
CA ASN A 274 -24.51 -3.71 -0.32
C ASN A 274 -23.40 -3.06 0.51
N THR A 275 -22.55 -3.90 1.10
CA THR A 275 -21.34 -3.46 1.79
C THR A 275 -20.18 -4.17 1.15
N SER A 276 -19.23 -3.42 0.60
CA SER A 276 -18.12 -3.96 -0.15
C SER A 276 -16.76 -3.50 0.38
N VAL A 277 -15.74 -4.31 0.14
CA VAL A 277 -14.32 -3.94 0.30
C VAL A 277 -13.53 -4.45 -0.90
N THR A 278 -12.58 -3.65 -1.38
CA THR A 278 -11.67 -4.07 -2.45
C THR A 278 -10.66 -5.09 -1.92
N VAL A 279 -10.53 -6.23 -2.61
CA VAL A 279 -9.67 -7.37 -2.22
C VAL A 279 -8.72 -7.82 -3.33
N GLY A 280 -8.79 -7.20 -4.51
CA GLY A 280 -7.93 -7.52 -5.65
C GLY A 280 -7.95 -6.42 -6.71
N ILE A 281 -6.86 -6.32 -7.46
CA ILE A 281 -6.72 -5.43 -8.61
C ILE A 281 -6.21 -6.28 -9.78
N SER A 282 -6.90 -6.23 -10.91
CA SER A 282 -6.51 -6.94 -12.13
C SER A 282 -6.76 -6.06 -13.37
N ASP A 283 -6.20 -6.46 -14.50
CA ASP A 283 -6.51 -5.86 -15.79
C ASP A 283 -7.66 -6.59 -16.47
N LYS A 284 -8.60 -5.85 -17.06
CA LYS A 284 -9.75 -6.42 -17.76
C LYS A 284 -9.36 -7.10 -19.08
N LYS A 285 -8.39 -6.55 -19.79
CA LYS A 285 -7.98 -7.01 -21.12
C LYS A 285 -7.02 -8.20 -21.02
N ASN A 286 -6.25 -8.24 -19.96
CA ASN A 286 -5.21 -9.23 -19.66
C ASN A 286 -5.41 -9.75 -18.22
N PRO A 287 -6.37 -10.66 -17.97
CA PRO A 287 -6.70 -11.13 -16.61
C PRO A 287 -5.54 -11.77 -15.84
N GLU A 288 -4.49 -12.20 -16.53
CA GLU A 288 -3.21 -12.66 -15.99
C GLU A 288 -2.41 -11.54 -15.31
N ASN A 289 -2.64 -10.29 -15.69
CA ASN A 289 -2.04 -9.11 -15.09
C ASN A 289 -2.80 -8.75 -13.80
N GLN A 290 -2.36 -9.34 -12.69
CA GLN A 290 -2.92 -9.12 -11.36
C GLN A 290 -1.87 -8.50 -10.44
N ALA A 291 -2.28 -7.50 -9.65
CA ALA A 291 -1.43 -6.98 -8.60
C ALA A 291 -1.26 -8.07 -7.53
N HIS A 292 -0.01 -8.39 -7.19
CA HIS A 292 0.27 -9.34 -6.12
C HIS A 292 0.06 -8.64 -4.77
N LEU A 293 -1.13 -8.81 -4.20
CA LEU A 293 -1.50 -8.24 -2.91
C LEU A 293 -1.12 -9.19 -1.76
N GLN A 294 -1.07 -8.67 -0.54
CA GLN A 294 -1.02 -9.54 0.64
C GLN A 294 -2.24 -10.47 0.66
N ASP A 295 -2.03 -11.72 1.04
CA ASP A 295 -3.12 -12.68 1.11
C ASP A 295 -4.15 -12.20 2.15
N SER A 296 -5.38 -12.01 1.69
CA SER A 296 -6.53 -11.65 2.52
C SER A 296 -7.34 -12.87 2.94
N GLY A 297 -7.01 -14.06 2.43
CA GLY A 297 -7.74 -15.32 2.64
C GLY A 297 -9.21 -15.21 2.26
N ILE A 298 -9.49 -14.46 1.21
CA ILE A 298 -10.86 -14.07 0.89
C ILE A 298 -11.76 -15.28 0.60
N GLN A 299 -11.20 -16.34 0.00
CA GLN A 299 -11.95 -17.56 -0.29
C GLN A 299 -12.35 -18.29 1.00
N GLN A 300 -11.46 -18.32 1.99
CA GLN A 300 -11.70 -18.89 3.30
C GLN A 300 -12.77 -18.07 4.03
N THR A 301 -12.66 -16.75 4.01
CA THR A 301 -13.67 -15.82 4.57
C THR A 301 -15.06 -16.05 3.97
N ILE A 302 -15.18 -16.11 2.65
CA ILE A 302 -16.44 -16.38 1.96
C ILE A 302 -17.03 -17.71 2.41
N ASN A 303 -16.20 -18.76 2.47
CA ASN A 303 -16.65 -20.09 2.87
C ASN A 303 -17.12 -20.12 4.33
N SER A 304 -16.42 -19.43 5.24
CA SER A 304 -16.81 -19.31 6.65
C SER A 304 -18.14 -18.58 6.79
N ILE A 305 -18.32 -17.44 6.12
CA ILE A 305 -19.58 -16.68 6.20
C ILE A 305 -20.73 -17.47 5.57
N ARG A 306 -20.54 -18.07 4.39
CA ARG A 306 -21.56 -18.90 3.74
C ARG A 306 -22.00 -20.07 4.62
N ARG A 307 -21.06 -20.69 5.35
CA ARG A 307 -21.39 -21.73 6.32
C ARG A 307 -22.28 -21.20 7.44
N VAL A 308 -21.91 -20.06 8.05
CA VAL A 308 -22.73 -19.43 9.10
C VAL A 308 -24.13 -19.10 8.57
N LEU A 309 -24.22 -18.50 7.38
CA LEU A 309 -25.50 -18.17 6.76
C LEU A 309 -26.36 -19.41 6.50
N ARG A 310 -25.75 -20.51 6.00
CA ARG A 310 -26.47 -21.76 5.74
C ARG A 310 -26.99 -22.39 7.03
N ASP A 311 -26.18 -22.41 8.08
CA ASP A 311 -26.52 -23.01 9.36
C ASP A 311 -27.63 -22.19 10.06
N LYS A 312 -27.65 -20.86 9.89
CA LYS A 312 -28.65 -19.96 10.48
C LYS A 312 -29.94 -19.79 9.67
N ASN A 313 -29.88 -19.87 8.34
CA ASN A 313 -31.05 -19.70 7.46
C ASN A 313 -31.79 -21.02 7.15
N GLY A 314 -31.42 -22.14 7.77
CA GLY A 314 -32.24 -23.36 7.76
C GLY A 314 -32.30 -24.10 6.41
N GLY A 315 -31.17 -24.20 5.69
CA GLY A 315 -31.06 -25.11 4.54
C GLY A 315 -31.74 -24.66 3.24
N THR A 316 -32.21 -23.41 3.13
CA THR A 316 -32.51 -22.82 1.82
C THR A 316 -31.23 -22.67 1.03
N SER A 317 -31.20 -23.31 -0.13
CA SER A 317 -30.04 -23.43 -1.00
C SER A 317 -29.60 -22.03 -1.45
N PHE A 318 -28.44 -21.57 -0.98
CA PHE A 318 -27.75 -20.44 -1.60
C PHE A 318 -27.37 -20.86 -3.01
N VAL A 319 -28.07 -20.33 -4.01
CA VAL A 319 -27.72 -20.51 -5.43
C VAL A 319 -26.51 -19.63 -5.69
N GLY A 320 -25.36 -20.26 -5.96
CA GLY A 320 -24.18 -19.56 -6.44
C GLY A 320 -24.46 -18.98 -7.82
N VAL A 321 -24.23 -17.68 -7.96
CA VAL A 321 -23.98 -17.03 -9.24
C VAL A 321 -22.53 -16.56 -9.22
#